data_AF-A0A7J2YZZ3-F1
#
_entry.id   AF-A0A7J2YZZ3-F1
#
_cell.length_a   1.000
_cell.length_b   1.000
_cell.length_c   1.000
_cell.angle_alpha   90.00
_cell.angle_beta   90.00
_cell.angle_gamma   90.00
#
_symmetry.space_group_name_H-M   'P 1'
#
loop_
_entity.id
_entity.type
_entity.pdbx_description
1 polymer ?
#
loop_
_entity_poly.entity_id
_entity_poly.type
_entity_poly.pdbx_seq_one_letter_code
_entity_poly.pdbx_strand_id
1 'polypeptide(L)'
;MASFQYSKNLAMEGAILLTLGVIPYVGWALGIIGIILLLRAMKEFANYYQDNALYQNSLTGVKYYIVALIALTVAAAGLVVGLVVIGVSSVSVGNVLAVSIGAAFLVIAVVFFIVANLHLRKALDALAQKTGEHSFATAAMLLWVGALLSIIVIGFLLILLAWIFAVVGFFSIRSPQQQTQYTYPPPPQTTLQMGQTARYCPNCGSPVTADATYCPHCGKPLTT
;
A
#
# COMPACT_ATOMS: atom_id res chain seq x y z
N MET A 1 -14.31 11.12 13.56
CA MET A 1 -13.97 9.79 13.05
C MET A 1 -14.49 9.74 11.63
N ALA A 2 -13.63 9.84 10.62
CA ALA A 2 -14.09 9.73 9.24
C ALA A 2 -14.59 8.30 9.02
N SER A 3 -15.73 8.12 8.35
CA SER A 3 -16.25 6.79 8.06
C SER A 3 -15.28 6.09 7.10
N PHE A 4 -15.00 4.81 7.30
CA PHE A 4 -14.08 4.06 6.43
C PHE A 4 -14.44 4.14 4.94
N GLN A 5 -15.75 4.21 4.65
CA GLN A 5 -16.24 4.37 3.28
C GLN A 5 -15.75 5.69 2.64
N TYR A 6 -15.60 6.75 3.44
CA TYR A 6 -15.02 8.01 2.98
C TYR A 6 -13.55 7.81 2.56
N SER A 7 -12.72 7.16 3.38
CA SER A 7 -11.32 6.90 3.02
C SER A 7 -11.14 6.01 1.79
N LYS A 8 -12.03 5.03 1.60
CA LYS A 8 -12.01 4.13 0.44
C LYS A 8 -12.31 4.89 -0.85
N ASN A 9 -13.35 5.73 -0.84
CA ASN A 9 -13.67 6.60 -1.96
C ASN A 9 -12.50 7.52 -2.31
N LEU A 10 -11.90 8.20 -1.31
CA LEU A 10 -10.74 9.08 -1.56
C LEU A 10 -9.55 8.33 -2.18
N ALA A 11 -9.29 7.09 -1.77
CA ALA A 11 -8.22 6.28 -2.34
C ALA A 11 -8.50 5.91 -3.81
N MET A 12 -9.74 5.52 -4.11
CA MET A 12 -10.17 5.17 -5.47
C MET A 12 -10.14 6.38 -6.40
N GLU A 13 -10.72 7.50 -5.96
CA GLU A 13 -10.72 8.76 -6.71
C GLU A 13 -9.29 9.24 -6.94
N GLY A 14 -8.44 9.18 -5.92
CA GLY A 14 -7.03 9.55 -6.02
C GLY A 14 -6.24 8.70 -7.03
N ALA A 15 -6.47 7.39 -7.02
CA ALA A 15 -5.79 6.47 -7.93
C ALA A 15 -6.28 6.60 -9.38
N ILE A 16 -7.58 6.80 -9.61
CA ILE A 16 -8.14 7.06 -10.95
C ILE A 16 -7.62 8.39 -11.53
N LEU A 17 -7.53 9.43 -10.70
CA LEU A 17 -6.98 10.73 -11.09
C LEU A 17 -5.49 10.63 -11.46
N LEU A 18 -4.75 9.73 -10.82
CA LEU A 18 -3.36 9.45 -11.16
C LEU A 18 -3.22 8.75 -12.51
N THR A 19 -4.11 7.81 -12.84
CA THR A 19 -4.14 7.19 -14.18
C THR A 19 -4.52 8.17 -15.27
N LEU A 20 -5.46 9.09 -15.00
CA LEU A 20 -5.85 10.15 -15.93
C LEU A 20 -4.86 11.32 -15.99
N GLY A 21 -3.88 11.37 -15.09
CA GLY A 21 -2.78 12.34 -15.09
C GLY A 21 -1.87 12.27 -16.33
N VAL A 22 -2.01 11.24 -17.15
CA VAL A 22 -1.26 11.06 -18.41
C VAL A 22 -1.78 11.97 -19.54
N ILE A 23 -2.96 12.59 -19.38
CA ILE A 23 -3.53 13.47 -20.40
C ILE A 23 -2.68 14.75 -20.53
N PRO A 24 -2.16 15.09 -21.74
CA PRO A 24 -1.37 16.31 -21.94
C PRO A 24 -2.20 17.56 -21.61
N TYR A 25 -1.53 18.60 -21.11
CA TYR A 25 -2.06 19.90 -20.66
C TYR A 25 -2.78 19.95 -19.30
N VAL A 26 -3.66 19.01 -18.98
CA VAL A 26 -4.46 19.04 -17.73
C VAL A 26 -3.98 18.00 -16.71
N GLY A 27 -3.24 16.99 -17.16
CA GLY A 27 -2.83 15.85 -16.35
C GLY A 27 -1.93 16.19 -15.16
N TRP A 28 -1.12 17.25 -15.23
CA TRP A 28 -0.26 17.66 -14.11
C TRP A 28 -1.07 18.14 -12.90
N ALA A 29 -2.17 18.87 -13.10
CA ALA A 29 -3.05 19.32 -12.04
C ALA A 29 -3.85 18.14 -11.43
N LEU A 30 -4.37 17.25 -12.28
CA LEU A 30 -5.08 16.04 -11.88
C LEU A 30 -4.17 15.10 -11.08
N GLY A 31 -2.90 14.94 -11.49
CA GLY A 31 -1.92 14.13 -10.79
C GLY A 31 -1.60 14.65 -9.39
N ILE A 32 -1.48 15.97 -9.21
CA ILE A 32 -1.25 16.56 -7.88
C ILE A 32 -2.44 16.28 -6.96
N ILE A 33 -3.67 16.50 -7.44
CA ILE A 33 -4.89 16.22 -6.67
C ILE A 33 -4.94 14.73 -6.30
N GLY A 34 -4.65 13.85 -7.27
CA GLY A 34 -4.61 12.40 -7.05
C GLY A 34 -3.59 11.99 -5.98
N ILE A 35 -2.37 12.55 -6.01
CA ILE A 35 -1.34 12.29 -4.99
C ILE A 35 -1.79 12.75 -3.61
N ILE A 36 -2.42 13.94 -3.51
CA ILE A 36 -2.91 14.46 -2.23
C ILE A 36 -4.00 13.55 -1.65
N LEU A 37 -4.94 13.10 -2.48
CA LEU A 37 -5.99 12.17 -2.07
C LEU A 37 -5.41 10.83 -1.63
N LEU A 38 -4.44 10.29 -2.37
CA LEU A 38 -3.76 9.05 -2.03
C LEU A 38 -2.98 9.16 -0.71
N LEU A 39 -2.27 10.27 -0.47
CA LEU A 39 -1.58 10.52 0.79
C LEU A 39 -2.55 10.65 1.97
N ARG A 40 -3.70 11.31 1.76
CA ARG A 40 -4.73 11.42 2.80
C ARG A 40 -5.33 10.06 3.13
N ALA A 41 -5.59 9.23 2.13
CA ALA A 41 -6.02 7.85 2.33
C ALA A 41 -4.96 7.03 3.08
N MET A 42 -3.69 7.11 2.67
CA MET A 42 -2.57 6.45 3.36
C MET A 42 -2.44 6.89 4.82
N LYS A 43 -2.67 8.17 5.12
CA LYS A 43 -2.69 8.68 6.49
C LYS A 43 -3.81 8.06 7.32
N GLU A 44 -5.00 7.95 6.75
CA GLU A 44 -6.14 7.33 7.44
C GLU A 44 -5.87 5.84 7.70
N PHE A 45 -5.32 5.11 6.71
CA PHE A 45 -4.91 3.72 6.90
C PHE A 45 -3.81 3.59 7.96
N ALA A 46 -2.82 4.48 7.99
CA ALA A 46 -1.77 4.45 9.00
C ALA A 46 -2.32 4.67 10.42
N ASN A 47 -3.24 5.62 10.58
CA ASN A 47 -3.95 5.84 11.85
C ASN A 47 -4.80 4.64 12.24
N TYR A 48 -5.46 4.01 11.26
CA TYR A 48 -6.33 2.86 11.49
C TYR A 48 -5.53 1.60 11.90
N TYR A 49 -4.48 1.27 11.16
CA TYR A 49 -3.62 0.13 11.43
C TYR A 49 -2.55 0.38 12.51
N GLN A 50 -2.58 1.56 13.15
CA GLN A 50 -1.60 2.01 14.15
C GLN A 50 -0.14 1.85 13.67
N ASP A 51 0.08 2.02 12.37
CA ASP A 51 1.37 1.80 11.72
C ASP A 51 1.80 3.07 10.99
N ASN A 52 2.55 3.90 11.72
CA ASN A 52 3.01 5.18 11.21
C ASN A 52 4.04 5.01 10.08
N ALA A 53 4.70 3.85 9.98
CA ALA A 53 5.66 3.58 8.91
C ALA A 53 4.98 3.52 7.54
N LEU A 54 3.69 3.14 7.49
CA LEU A 54 2.89 3.14 6.27
C LEU A 54 2.82 4.54 5.64
N TYR A 55 2.44 5.53 6.44
CA TYR A 55 2.31 6.92 5.97
C TYR A 55 3.67 7.56 5.72
N GLN A 56 4.66 7.30 6.59
CA GLN A 56 6.00 7.87 6.45
C GLN A 56 6.70 7.35 5.19
N ASN A 57 6.59 6.06 4.89
CA ASN A 57 7.14 5.48 3.65
C ASN A 57 6.47 6.10 2.42
N SER A 58 5.13 6.21 2.40
CA SER A 58 4.41 6.81 1.28
C SER A 58 4.79 8.29 1.05
N LEU A 59 4.85 9.10 2.12
CA LEU A 59 5.31 10.50 2.04
C LEU A 59 6.74 10.62 1.54
N THR A 60 7.64 9.76 2.02
CA THR A 60 9.05 9.75 1.62
C THR A 60 9.17 9.44 0.12
N GLY A 61 8.39 8.48 -0.38
CA GLY A 61 8.28 8.21 -1.81
C GLY A 61 7.84 9.44 -2.62
N VAL A 62 6.79 10.13 -2.18
CA VAL A 62 6.29 11.34 -2.86
C VAL A 62 7.33 12.47 -2.87
N LYS A 63 8.08 12.67 -1.77
CA LYS A 63 9.17 13.67 -1.73
C LYS A 63 10.24 13.38 -2.78
N TYR A 64 10.69 12.13 -2.88
CA TYR A 64 11.68 11.74 -3.88
C TYR A 64 11.13 11.84 -5.32
N TYR A 65 9.84 11.56 -5.52
CA TYR A 65 9.20 11.75 -6.82
C TYR A 65 9.23 13.21 -7.27
N ILE A 66 8.95 14.16 -6.36
CA ILE A 66 9.02 15.60 -6.67
C ILE A 66 10.45 16.00 -7.07
N VAL A 67 11.47 15.53 -6.34
CA VAL A 67 12.88 15.79 -6.67
C VAL A 67 13.26 15.21 -8.03
N ALA A 68 12.79 13.99 -8.33
CA ALA A 68 13.01 13.35 -9.62
C ALA A 68 12.41 14.15 -10.77
N LEU A 69 11.20 14.71 -10.62
CA LEU A 69 10.57 15.55 -11.63
C LEU A 69 11.35 16.84 -11.89
N ILE A 70 11.84 17.50 -10.84
CA ILE A 70 12.66 18.72 -10.99
C ILE A 70 13.98 18.40 -11.69
N ALA A 71 14.65 17.30 -11.32
CA ALA A 71 15.87 16.86 -12.00
C ALA A 71 15.59 16.52 -13.48
N LEU A 72 14.44 15.91 -13.77
CA LEU A 72 14.04 15.56 -15.13
C LEU A 72 13.76 16.79 -16.01
N THR A 73 13.13 17.85 -15.48
CA THR A 73 12.88 19.08 -16.27
C THR A 73 14.18 19.79 -16.61
N VAL A 74 15.13 19.85 -15.67
CA VAL A 74 16.48 20.41 -15.91
C VAL A 74 17.24 19.56 -16.93
N ALA A 75 17.19 18.24 -16.79
CA ALA A 75 17.81 17.30 -17.74
C ALA A 75 17.25 17.47 -19.15
N ALA A 76 15.92 17.51 -19.28
CA ALA A 76 15.25 17.68 -20.56
C ALA A 76 15.59 19.01 -21.22
N ALA A 77 15.58 20.12 -20.47
CA ALA A 77 15.96 21.43 -21.01
C ALA A 77 17.43 21.43 -21.51
N GLY A 78 18.36 20.89 -20.72
CA GLY A 78 19.77 20.80 -21.10
C GLY A 78 20.00 19.91 -22.32
N LEU A 79 19.35 18.74 -22.38
CA LEU A 79 19.44 17.81 -23.50
C LEU A 79 18.79 18.37 -24.76
N VAL A 80 17.61 18.98 -24.69
CA VAL A 80 16.92 19.56 -25.85
C VAL A 80 17.76 20.70 -26.42
N VAL A 81 18.23 21.64 -25.59
CA VAL A 81 19.08 22.73 -26.06
C VAL A 81 20.37 22.20 -26.65
N GLY A 82 21.07 21.29 -25.96
CA GLY A 82 22.32 20.72 -26.44
C GLY A 82 22.16 19.98 -27.77
N LEU A 83 21.12 19.15 -27.91
CA LEU A 83 20.92 18.28 -29.06
C LEU A 83 20.36 19.03 -30.27
N VAL A 84 19.49 20.03 -30.08
CA VAL A 84 19.01 20.91 -31.16
C VAL A 84 20.15 21.74 -31.72
N VAL A 85 21.01 22.33 -30.89
CA VAL A 85 22.13 23.16 -31.35
C VAL A 85 23.19 22.32 -32.08
N ILE A 86 23.46 21.08 -31.64
CA ILE A 86 24.32 20.14 -32.38
C ILE A 86 23.72 19.76 -33.73
N GLY A 87 22.40 19.63 -33.84
CA GLY A 87 21.74 19.28 -35.10
C GLY A 87 21.83 20.36 -36.19
N VAL A 88 22.02 21.62 -35.81
CA VAL A 88 22.05 22.78 -36.73
C VAL A 88 23.43 23.46 -36.83
N SER A 89 24.39 23.09 -35.97
CA SER A 89 25.71 23.72 -35.84
C SER A 89 26.83 22.67 -35.78
N SER A 90 28.09 23.08 -35.90
CA SER A 90 29.23 22.19 -35.61
C SER A 90 29.32 21.85 -34.11
N VAL A 91 29.94 20.70 -33.80
CA VAL A 91 30.15 20.24 -32.42
C VAL A 91 31.12 21.20 -31.72
N SER A 92 30.60 22.03 -30.81
CA SER A 92 31.37 22.97 -30.00
C SER A 92 31.53 22.45 -28.56
N VAL A 93 32.58 22.90 -27.87
CA VAL A 93 32.81 22.56 -26.45
C VAL A 93 31.60 22.92 -25.58
N GLY A 94 30.93 24.06 -25.86
CA GLY A 94 29.73 24.47 -25.14
C GLY A 94 28.57 23.48 -25.28
N ASN A 95 28.36 22.93 -26.48
CA ASN A 95 27.28 21.97 -26.73
C ASN A 95 27.53 20.62 -26.05
N VAL A 96 28.79 20.16 -26.05
CA VAL A 96 29.18 18.91 -25.36
C VAL A 96 28.96 19.04 -23.86
N LEU A 97 29.27 20.21 -23.26
CA LEU A 97 29.01 20.48 -21.84
C LEU A 97 27.50 20.53 -21.53
N ALA A 98 26.68 21.12 -22.39
CA ALA A 98 25.23 21.14 -22.19
C ALA A 98 24.61 19.74 -22.18
N VAL A 99 25.03 18.87 -23.12
CA VAL A 99 24.57 17.48 -23.18
C VAL A 99 25.08 16.66 -21.99
N SER A 100 26.34 16.84 -21.58
CA SER A 100 26.90 16.08 -20.44
C SER A 100 26.25 16.46 -19.11
N ILE A 101 25.96 17.75 -18.90
CA ILE A 101 25.20 18.23 -17.74
C ILE A 101 23.78 17.66 -17.78
N GLY A 102 23.10 17.74 -18.94
CA GLY A 102 21.76 17.19 -19.12
C GLY A 102 21.70 15.69 -18.82
N ALA A 103 22.68 14.92 -19.30
CA ALA A 103 22.80 13.49 -19.04
C ALA A 103 23.05 13.19 -17.55
N ALA A 104 23.88 13.98 -16.86
CA ALA A 104 24.11 13.82 -15.42
C ALA A 104 22.82 14.02 -14.60
N PHE A 105 22.05 15.07 -14.90
CA PHE A 105 20.75 15.29 -14.27
C PHE A 105 19.72 14.21 -14.61
N LEU A 106 19.78 13.63 -15.82
CA LEU A 106 18.93 12.51 -16.20
C LEU A 106 19.21 11.28 -15.32
N VAL A 107 20.48 10.93 -15.11
CA VAL A 107 20.86 9.82 -14.22
C VAL A 107 20.38 10.08 -12.80
N ILE A 108 20.55 11.30 -12.30
CA ILE A 108 20.06 11.71 -10.97
C ILE A 108 18.53 11.54 -10.89
N ALA A 109 17.79 12.00 -11.90
CA ALA A 109 16.33 11.87 -11.96
C ALA A 109 15.90 10.39 -11.92
N VAL A 110 16.56 9.52 -12.68
CA VAL A 110 16.28 8.07 -12.70
C VAL A 110 16.55 7.43 -11.35
N VAL A 111 17.68 7.74 -10.70
CA VAL A 111 18.01 7.20 -9.36
C VAL A 111 16.95 7.61 -8.34
N PHE A 112 16.57 8.89 -8.28
CA PHE A 112 15.52 9.36 -7.38
C PHE A 112 14.15 8.75 -7.70
N PHE A 113 13.83 8.58 -8.98
CA PHE A 113 12.59 7.93 -9.41
C PHE A 113 12.53 6.48 -8.94
N ILE A 114 13.64 5.72 -9.06
CA ILE A 114 13.70 4.34 -8.54
C ILE A 114 13.48 4.35 -7.03
N VAL A 115 14.20 5.20 -6.28
CA VAL A 115 14.07 5.31 -4.80
C VAL A 115 12.65 5.68 -4.38
N ALA A 116 11.97 6.56 -5.13
CA ALA A 116 10.58 6.92 -4.87
C ALA A 116 9.65 5.69 -4.96
N ASN A 117 9.80 4.90 -6.02
CA ASN A 117 9.00 3.69 -6.23
C ASN A 117 9.32 2.58 -5.21
N LEU A 118 10.57 2.49 -4.70
CA LEU A 118 10.92 1.57 -3.61
C LEU A 118 10.09 1.83 -2.35
N HIS A 119 9.90 3.10 -1.99
CA HIS A 119 9.13 3.47 -0.80
C HIS A 119 7.64 3.23 -0.99
N LEU A 120 7.13 3.49 -2.21
CA LEU A 120 5.74 3.23 -2.55
C LEU A 120 5.42 1.74 -2.55
N ARG A 121 6.33 0.90 -3.06
CA ARG A 121 6.26 -0.57 -2.95
C ARG A 121 6.12 -1.01 -1.50
N LYS A 122 6.98 -0.52 -0.59
CA LYS A 122 6.91 -0.89 0.83
C LYS A 122 5.55 -0.55 1.45
N ALA A 123 4.95 0.58 1.07
CA ALA A 123 3.62 0.96 1.54
C ALA A 123 2.52 0.02 1.03
N LEU A 124 2.58 -0.39 -0.24
CA LEU A 124 1.62 -1.34 -0.83
C LEU A 124 1.81 -2.78 -0.31
N ASP A 125 3.05 -3.23 -0.12
CA ASP A 125 3.36 -4.53 0.50
C ASP A 125 2.82 -4.59 1.94
N ALA A 126 2.98 -3.50 2.70
CA ALA A 126 2.41 -3.41 4.05
C ALA A 126 0.87 -3.44 4.03
N LEU A 127 0.23 -2.81 3.04
CA LEU A 127 -1.22 -2.94 2.84
C LEU A 127 -1.61 -4.37 2.49
N ALA A 128 -0.87 -5.05 1.60
CA ALA A 128 -1.16 -6.44 1.21
C ALA A 128 -1.14 -7.37 2.43
N GLN A 129 -0.15 -7.22 3.30
CA GLN A 129 -0.03 -8.02 4.53
C GLN A 129 -1.17 -7.76 5.51
N LYS A 130 -1.59 -6.51 5.69
CA LYS A 130 -2.64 -6.15 6.65
C LYS A 130 -4.05 -6.41 6.13
N THR A 131 -4.25 -6.32 4.82
CA THR A 131 -5.56 -6.53 4.17
C THR A 131 -5.79 -7.98 3.75
N GLY A 132 -4.72 -8.79 3.63
CA GLY A 132 -4.76 -10.17 3.13
C GLY A 132 -5.07 -10.27 1.63
N GLU A 133 -5.05 -9.15 0.91
CA GLU A 133 -5.49 -9.05 -0.48
C GLU A 133 -4.29 -9.08 -1.44
N HIS A 134 -4.25 -10.10 -2.30
CA HIS A 134 -3.11 -10.37 -3.18
C HIS A 134 -2.91 -9.29 -4.26
N SER A 135 -3.97 -8.58 -4.67
CA SER A 135 -3.86 -7.53 -5.69
C SER A 135 -2.90 -6.39 -5.31
N PHE A 136 -2.76 -6.07 -4.02
CA PHE A 136 -1.76 -5.09 -3.57
C PHE A 136 -0.32 -5.60 -3.69
N ALA A 137 -0.08 -6.88 -3.41
CA ALA A 137 1.24 -7.49 -3.57
C ALA A 137 1.65 -7.50 -5.05
N THR A 138 0.70 -7.85 -5.94
CA THR A 138 0.91 -7.78 -7.39
C THR A 138 1.24 -6.35 -7.83
N ALA A 139 0.46 -5.34 -7.38
CA ALA A 139 0.71 -3.93 -7.68
C ALA A 139 2.10 -3.47 -7.21
N ALA A 140 2.52 -3.85 -5.99
CA ALA A 140 3.81 -3.50 -5.44
C ALA A 140 4.97 -4.07 -6.26
N MET A 141 4.84 -5.33 -6.69
CA MET A 141 5.83 -5.99 -7.55
C MET A 141 5.92 -5.31 -8.93
N LEU A 142 4.77 -5.03 -9.56
CA LEU A 142 4.70 -4.33 -10.86
C LEU A 142 5.28 -2.92 -10.80
N LEU A 143 5.04 -2.16 -9.71
CA LEU A 143 5.63 -0.82 -9.51
C LEU A 143 7.15 -0.89 -9.44
N TRP A 144 7.69 -1.86 -8.70
CA TRP A 144 9.13 -2.03 -8.54
C TRP A 144 9.82 -2.44 -9.85
N VAL A 145 9.27 -3.45 -10.51
CA VAL A 145 9.79 -3.94 -11.80
C VAL A 145 9.63 -2.85 -12.87
N GLY A 146 8.49 -2.16 -12.90
CA GLY A 146 8.22 -1.07 -13.83
C GLY A 146 9.15 0.12 -13.62
N ALA A 147 9.48 0.47 -12.38
CA ALA A 147 10.45 1.52 -12.09
C ALA A 147 11.86 1.17 -12.58
N LEU A 148 12.28 -0.09 -12.42
CA LEU A 148 13.56 -0.56 -12.93
C LEU A 148 13.60 -0.58 -14.47
N LEU A 149 12.51 -1.00 -15.11
CA LEU A 149 12.38 -1.04 -16.56
C LEU A 149 12.00 0.32 -17.18
N SER A 150 11.79 1.38 -16.37
CA SER A 150 11.36 2.71 -16.84
C SER A 150 12.34 3.38 -17.80
N ILE A 151 13.60 2.92 -17.82
CA ILE A 151 14.61 3.30 -18.81
C ILE A 151 14.12 3.01 -20.23
N ILE A 152 13.34 1.96 -20.42
CA ILE A 152 12.65 1.62 -21.67
C ILE A 152 11.20 2.09 -21.55
N VAL A 153 10.60 2.54 -22.65
CA VAL A 153 9.17 2.95 -22.71
C VAL A 153 8.23 1.88 -22.11
N ILE A 154 8.65 0.61 -22.15
CA ILE A 154 7.96 -0.55 -21.57
C ILE A 154 7.76 -0.40 -20.05
N GLY A 155 8.70 0.18 -19.30
CA GLY A 155 8.54 0.33 -17.85
C GLY A 155 7.40 1.27 -17.46
N PHE A 156 7.12 2.29 -18.28
CA PHE A 156 5.97 3.17 -18.06
C PHE A 156 4.64 2.41 -18.18
N LEU A 157 4.52 1.50 -19.15
CA LEU A 157 3.36 0.61 -19.28
C LEU A 157 3.17 -0.29 -18.05
N LEU A 158 4.25 -0.86 -17.50
CA LEU A 158 4.19 -1.68 -16.28
C LEU A 158 3.72 -0.88 -15.07
N ILE A 159 4.17 0.37 -14.94
CA ILE A 159 3.72 1.28 -13.88
C ILE A 159 2.22 1.55 -14.03
N LEU A 160 1.72 1.80 -15.24
CA LEU A 160 0.28 1.98 -15.48
C LEU A 160 -0.54 0.75 -15.08
N LEU A 161 -0.05 -0.45 -15.40
CA LEU A 161 -0.69 -1.69 -14.95
C LEU A 161 -0.71 -1.80 -13.42
N ALA A 162 0.37 -1.41 -12.74
CA ALA A 162 0.42 -1.41 -11.30
C ALA A 162 -0.64 -0.50 -10.66
N TRP A 163 -0.89 0.68 -11.24
CA TRP A 163 -1.96 1.58 -10.80
C TRP A 163 -3.36 0.95 -10.96
N ILE A 164 -3.60 0.22 -12.05
CA ILE A 164 -4.85 -0.52 -12.24
C ILE A 164 -5.02 -1.58 -11.15
N PHE A 165 -3.99 -2.37 -10.86
CA PHE A 165 -4.04 -3.35 -9.77
C PHE A 165 -4.22 -2.70 -8.40
N ALA A 166 -3.61 -1.55 -8.14
CA ALA A 166 -3.81 -0.81 -6.90
C ALA A 166 -5.27 -0.37 -6.74
N VAL A 167 -5.89 0.15 -7.80
CA VAL A 167 -7.32 0.50 -7.84
C VAL A 167 -8.19 -0.72 -7.53
N VAL A 168 -7.94 -1.85 -8.21
CA VAL A 168 -8.65 -3.12 -7.96
C VAL A 168 -8.47 -3.58 -6.51
N GLY A 169 -7.26 -3.44 -5.96
CA GLY A 169 -6.99 -3.73 -4.55
C GLY A 169 -7.83 -2.87 -3.61
N PHE A 170 -7.87 -1.56 -3.82
CA PHE A 170 -8.69 -0.65 -3.01
C PHE A 170 -10.18 -1.00 -3.11
N PHE A 171 -10.66 -1.39 -4.29
CA PHE A 171 -12.02 -1.89 -4.47
C PHE A 171 -12.27 -3.21 -3.73
N SER A 172 -11.31 -4.14 -3.77
CA SER A 172 -11.40 -5.48 -3.16
C SER A 172 -11.36 -5.45 -1.63
N ILE A 173 -10.76 -4.42 -1.02
CA ILE A 173 -10.80 -4.25 0.44
C ILE A 173 -12.27 -4.20 0.89
N ARG A 174 -12.69 -5.23 1.63
CA ARG A 174 -13.98 -5.25 2.35
C ARG A 174 -13.90 -4.28 3.52
N SER A 175 -15.01 -3.61 3.81
CA SER A 175 -15.05 -2.65 4.92
C SER A 175 -14.57 -3.29 6.23
N PRO A 176 -13.75 -2.59 7.04
CA PRO A 176 -13.09 -3.10 8.23
C PRO A 176 -14.03 -3.49 9.37
N GLN A 177 -15.34 -3.31 9.22
CA GLN A 177 -16.32 -3.95 10.10
C GLN A 177 -16.22 -5.49 10.05
N GLN A 178 -15.58 -6.08 9.03
CA GLN A 178 -15.27 -7.51 8.94
C GLN A 178 -13.77 -7.86 9.07
N GLN A 179 -12.85 -6.89 8.99
CA GLN A 179 -11.41 -7.17 9.04
C GLN A 179 -10.80 -7.05 10.45
N THR A 180 -11.55 -6.56 11.44
CA THR A 180 -11.19 -6.71 12.87
C THR A 180 -11.27 -8.15 13.36
N GLN A 181 -11.73 -9.11 12.54
CA GLN A 181 -11.91 -10.50 12.94
C GLN A 181 -10.82 -11.46 12.40
N TYR A 182 -9.57 -11.04 12.30
CA TYR A 182 -8.38 -11.90 12.35
C TYR A 182 -7.23 -11.01 12.87
N THR A 183 -6.63 -11.12 14.04
CA THR A 183 -6.14 -12.31 14.74
C THR A 183 -5.81 -11.90 16.18
N TYR A 184 -6.69 -12.20 17.13
CA TYR A 184 -6.22 -12.78 18.39
C TYR A 184 -6.62 -14.24 18.27
N PRO A 185 -5.70 -15.21 18.40
CA PRO A 185 -6.14 -16.59 18.56
C PRO A 185 -7.12 -16.57 19.75
N PRO A 186 -8.37 -17.03 19.59
CA PRO A 186 -9.24 -17.17 20.74
C PRO A 186 -8.47 -17.98 21.78
N PRO A 187 -8.38 -17.54 23.05
CA PRO A 187 -7.82 -18.38 24.10
C PRO A 187 -8.49 -19.75 23.97
N PRO A 188 -7.71 -20.85 24.04
CA PRO A 188 -8.15 -22.18 23.64
C PRO A 188 -9.57 -22.42 24.16
N GLN A 189 -10.53 -22.37 23.24
CA GLN A 189 -11.91 -22.68 23.55
C GLN A 189 -11.92 -24.19 23.70
N THR A 190 -11.71 -24.65 24.93
CA THR A 190 -12.03 -26.00 25.33
C THR A 190 -13.47 -26.20 24.92
N THR A 191 -13.68 -26.96 23.85
CA THR A 191 -14.99 -27.43 23.43
C THR A 191 -15.50 -28.30 24.56
N LEU A 192 -16.14 -27.69 25.57
CA LEU A 192 -17.01 -28.39 26.48
C LEU A 192 -18.17 -28.85 25.60
N GLN A 193 -18.05 -30.11 25.19
CA GLN A 193 -19.00 -30.83 24.37
C GLN A 193 -20.40 -30.61 24.95
N MET A 194 -21.21 -29.84 24.22
CA MET A 194 -22.64 -29.73 24.44
C MET A 194 -23.28 -31.07 24.09
N GLY A 195 -23.26 -31.97 25.06
CA GLY A 195 -23.82 -33.32 24.92
C GLY A 195 -24.07 -34.03 26.24
N GLN A 196 -24.03 -33.34 27.38
CA GLN A 196 -24.34 -33.94 28.68
C GLN A 196 -25.23 -33.00 29.49
N THR A 197 -26.45 -33.45 29.74
CA THR A 197 -27.41 -32.83 30.65
C THR A 197 -26.73 -32.60 32.00
N ALA A 198 -26.43 -31.33 32.31
CA ALA A 198 -25.83 -30.95 33.58
C ALA A 198 -26.80 -31.34 34.72
N ARG A 199 -26.38 -32.27 35.58
CA ARG A 199 -27.06 -32.61 36.83
C ARG A 199 -26.46 -31.77 37.95
N TYR A 200 -27.27 -31.37 38.93
CA TYR A 200 -26.76 -30.61 40.09
C TYR A 200 -26.43 -31.55 41.24
N CYS A 201 -25.33 -31.29 41.95
CA CYS A 201 -24.94 -32.08 43.11
C CYS A 201 -25.90 -31.83 44.28
N PRO A 202 -26.55 -32.87 44.86
CA PRO A 202 -27.52 -32.69 45.95
C PRO A 202 -26.89 -32.28 47.29
N ASN A 203 -25.56 -32.38 47.43
CA ASN A 203 -24.87 -32.06 48.69
C ASN A 203 -24.29 -30.63 48.72
N CYS A 204 -23.95 -30.05 47.57
CA CYS A 204 -23.33 -28.72 47.49
C CYS A 204 -23.93 -27.79 46.42
N GLY A 205 -24.85 -28.26 45.59
CA GLY A 205 -25.55 -27.44 44.60
C GLY A 205 -24.74 -27.03 43.37
N SER A 206 -23.50 -27.49 43.21
CA SER A 206 -22.69 -27.19 42.02
C SER A 206 -23.10 -28.04 40.82
N PRO A 207 -23.04 -27.51 39.58
CA PRO A 207 -23.30 -28.30 38.37
C PRO A 207 -22.21 -29.36 38.20
N VAL A 208 -22.62 -30.58 37.85
CA VAL A 208 -21.75 -31.72 37.62
C VAL A 208 -22.17 -32.45 36.34
N THR A 209 -21.20 -33.04 35.64
CA THR A 209 -21.44 -33.79 34.40
C THR A 209 -22.25 -35.06 34.68
N ALA A 210 -23.05 -35.51 33.70
CA ALA A 210 -23.98 -36.63 33.87
C ALA A 210 -23.29 -37.93 34.34
N ASP A 211 -22.04 -38.13 33.93
CA ASP A 211 -21.25 -39.34 34.16
C ASP A 211 -20.34 -39.28 35.40
N ALA A 212 -20.40 -38.19 36.19
CA ALA A 212 -19.56 -38.06 37.38
C ALA A 212 -20.04 -38.96 38.53
N THR A 213 -19.17 -39.85 39.03
CA THR A 213 -19.44 -40.69 40.22
C THR A 213 -19.15 -39.98 41.54
N TYR A 214 -18.31 -38.94 41.52
CA TYR A 214 -17.93 -38.11 42.67
C TYR A 214 -17.95 -36.64 42.29
N CYS A 215 -18.36 -35.76 43.21
CA CYS A 215 -18.43 -34.33 42.95
C CYS A 215 -17.03 -33.67 43.08
N PRO A 216 -16.54 -32.95 42.06
CA PRO A 216 -15.23 -32.30 42.11
C PRO A 216 -15.16 -31.11 43.08
N HIS A 217 -16.31 -30.55 43.49
CA HIS A 217 -16.36 -29.40 44.42
C HIS A 217 -16.42 -29.81 45.89
N CYS A 218 -17.06 -30.93 46.23
CA CYS A 218 -17.26 -31.35 47.63
C CYS A 218 -16.71 -32.73 47.97
N GLY A 219 -16.22 -33.50 46.98
CA GLY A 219 -15.58 -34.81 47.16
C GLY A 219 -16.53 -35.96 47.51
N LYS A 220 -17.84 -35.72 47.63
CA LYS A 220 -18.82 -36.74 48.01
C LYS A 220 -19.30 -37.55 46.79
N PRO A 221 -19.64 -38.85 46.95
CA PRO A 221 -20.16 -39.67 45.87
C PRO A 221 -21.54 -39.17 45.42
N LEU A 222 -21.74 -39.15 44.10
CA LEU A 222 -23.01 -38.86 43.45
C LEU A 222 -23.76 -40.18 43.30
N THR A 223 -24.30 -40.69 44.40
CA THR A 223 -25.18 -41.87 44.40
C THR A 223 -26.33 -41.62 43.43
N THR A 224 -26.53 -42.55 42.48
CA THR A 224 -27.65 -42.58 41.54
C THR A 224 -28.98 -42.47 42.25
#